data_AF-A0A7C5MNV8-F1
#
_entry.id   AF-A0A7C5MNV8-F1
#
_cell.length_a   1.000
_cell.length_b   1.000
_cell.length_c   1.000
_cell.angle_alpha   90.00
_cell.angle_beta   90.00
_cell.angle_gamma   90.00
#
_symmetry.space_group_name_H-M   'P 1'
#
loop_
_entity.id
_entity.type
_entity.pdbx_description
1 polymer ?
#
loop_
_entity_poly.entity_id
_entity_poly.type
_entity_poly.pdbx_seq_one_letter_code
_entity_poly.pdbx_strand_id
1 'polypeptide(L)'
;RAGFENDISCEEREELFELFYDDLQSGRECLLSTAPQFGRYCKQMYEKRYGEYTVLGHFSSGSAEKLENLVELIGGCGAGRAYLGIQPDGGITPCVFIPDVCIGNIKKDGEIKKEHLLDVWKNSEVLQTIRERRRHPEICGCKGRYFSVCGGCVARSYAYFGNFTSPDPGCILNQKVLETATSTLVKSSYH
;
A
#
# COMPACT_ATOMS: atom_id res chain seq x y z
N ARG A 1 9.93 3.26 15.70
CA ARG A 1 9.40 3.78 14.42
C ARG A 1 9.06 5.25 14.63
N ALA A 2 9.26 6.11 13.64
CA ALA A 2 8.80 7.50 13.70
C ALA A 2 7.25 7.52 13.77
N GLY A 3 6.67 8.41 14.58
CA GLY A 3 5.23 8.57 14.72
C GLY A 3 4.65 9.65 13.79
N PHE A 4 3.39 10.01 14.01
CA PHE A 4 2.66 11.00 13.19
C PHE A 4 3.34 12.37 13.21
N GLU A 5 3.99 12.72 14.31
CA GLU A 5 4.71 13.99 14.51
C GLU A 5 5.93 14.17 13.59
N ASN A 6 6.42 13.07 13.00
CA ASN A 6 7.59 13.03 12.13
C ASN A 6 7.23 12.70 10.67
N ASP A 7 5.95 12.56 10.35
CA ASP A 7 5.46 12.25 9.01
C ASP A 7 4.73 13.48 8.44
N ILE A 8 4.81 13.66 7.13
CA ILE A 8 4.07 14.71 6.46
C ILE A 8 2.56 14.45 6.56
N SER A 9 1.79 15.53 6.69
CA SER A 9 0.34 15.52 6.65
C SER A 9 -0.19 14.94 5.33
N CYS A 10 -1.49 14.65 5.29
CA CYS A 10 -2.12 14.19 4.05
C CYS A 10 -2.10 15.28 2.99
N GLU A 11 -2.26 16.54 3.39
CA GLU A 11 -2.23 17.74 2.56
C GLU A 11 -0.86 17.94 1.92
N GLU A 12 0.20 17.99 2.75
CA GLU A 12 1.58 18.09 2.25
C GLU A 12 1.94 16.92 1.32
N ARG A 13 1.35 15.74 1.54
CA ARG A 13 1.53 14.60 0.65
C ARG A 13 0.82 14.76 -0.69
N GLU A 14 -0.35 15.39 -0.73
CA GLU A 14 -1.01 15.73 -2.00
C GLU A 14 -0.21 16.78 -2.78
N GLU A 15 0.33 17.79 -2.10
CA GLU A 15 1.23 18.79 -2.71
C GLU A 15 2.48 18.11 -3.30
N LEU A 16 3.08 17.15 -2.58
CA LEU A 16 4.18 16.35 -3.10
C LEU A 16 3.77 15.51 -4.32
N PHE A 17 2.56 14.96 -4.34
CA PHE A 17 2.06 14.20 -5.48
C PHE A 17 1.80 15.07 -6.71
N GLU A 18 1.41 16.34 -6.53
CA GLU A 18 1.33 17.32 -7.61
C GLU A 18 2.71 17.50 -8.26
N LEU A 19 3.73 17.79 -7.46
CA LEU A 19 5.12 17.92 -7.94
C LEU A 19 5.61 16.66 -8.67
N PHE A 20 5.29 15.48 -8.12
CA PHE A 20 5.65 14.20 -8.72
C PHE A 20 4.92 13.97 -10.05
N TYR A 21 3.66 14.37 -10.16
CA TYR A 21 2.88 14.17 -11.36
C TYR A 21 3.33 15.11 -12.47
N ASP A 22 3.62 16.37 -12.16
CA ASP A 22 4.16 17.35 -13.11
C ASP A 22 5.50 16.88 -13.68
N ASP A 23 6.39 16.36 -12.83
CA ASP A 23 7.66 15.82 -13.29
C ASP A 23 7.48 14.57 -14.15
N LEU A 24 6.58 13.66 -13.76
CA LEU A 24 6.23 12.48 -14.55
C LEU A 24 5.68 12.86 -15.94
N GLN A 25 4.83 13.89 -16.01
CA GLN A 25 4.29 14.41 -17.28
C GLN A 25 5.36 15.09 -18.14
N SER A 26 6.37 15.70 -17.53
CA SER A 26 7.49 16.32 -18.25
C SER A 26 8.32 15.29 -19.04
N GLY A 27 8.24 14.00 -18.68
CA GLY A 27 8.97 12.91 -19.32
C GLY A 27 10.48 12.96 -19.12
N ARG A 28 10.98 13.82 -18.22
CA ARG A 28 12.41 13.96 -17.92
C ARG A 28 12.94 12.78 -17.12
N GLU A 29 12.14 12.27 -16.19
CA GLU A 29 12.53 11.18 -15.29
C GLU A 29 11.42 10.12 -15.17
N CYS A 30 11.82 8.87 -14.94
CA CYS A 30 10.89 7.84 -14.50
C CYS A 30 10.67 8.01 -13.00
N LEU A 31 9.55 8.64 -12.62
CA LEU A 31 9.20 8.85 -11.23
C LEU A 31 8.38 7.68 -10.68
N LEU A 32 8.87 7.09 -9.59
CA LEU A 32 8.21 6.01 -8.85
C LEU A 32 8.15 6.36 -7.37
N SER A 33 7.06 5.97 -6.72
CA SER A 33 6.86 6.20 -5.29
C SER A 33 6.48 4.91 -4.58
N THR A 34 7.03 4.70 -3.39
CA THR A 34 6.61 3.62 -2.50
C THR A 34 5.28 3.93 -1.80
N ALA A 35 4.74 5.14 -1.96
CA ALA A 35 3.41 5.53 -1.50
C ALA A 35 2.35 5.13 -2.55
N PRO A 36 1.54 4.08 -2.31
CA PRO A 36 0.55 3.62 -3.29
C PRO A 36 -0.52 4.69 -3.60
N GLN A 37 -0.69 5.67 -2.72
CA GLN A 37 -1.57 6.82 -2.92
C GLN A 37 -1.22 7.62 -4.17
N PHE A 38 0.04 7.59 -4.65
CA PHE A 38 0.42 8.26 -5.89
C PHE A 38 -0.28 7.66 -7.12
N GLY A 39 -0.48 6.34 -7.16
CA GLY A 39 -1.28 5.70 -8.21
C GLY A 39 -2.73 6.16 -8.21
N ARG A 40 -3.31 6.39 -7.03
CA ARG A 40 -4.63 7.02 -6.91
C ARG A 40 -4.62 8.46 -7.40
N TYR A 41 -3.59 9.25 -7.09
CA TYR A 41 -3.44 10.62 -7.56
C TYR A 41 -3.38 10.67 -9.09
N CYS A 42 -2.52 9.84 -9.71
CA CYS A 42 -2.40 9.73 -11.16
C CYS A 42 -3.74 9.39 -11.82
N LYS A 43 -4.49 8.42 -11.27
CA LYS A 43 -5.82 8.06 -11.78
C LYS A 43 -6.80 9.24 -11.67
N GLN A 44 -6.77 10.00 -10.59
CA GLN A 44 -7.62 11.19 -10.43
C GLN A 44 -7.28 12.28 -11.44
N MET A 45 -6.00 12.51 -11.72
CA MET A 45 -5.57 13.49 -12.73
C MET A 45 -5.96 13.07 -14.14
N TYR A 46 -5.83 11.77 -14.45
CA TYR A 46 -6.33 11.19 -15.69
C TYR A 46 -7.85 11.35 -15.86
N GLU A 47 -8.64 11.01 -14.83
CA GLU A 47 -10.11 11.18 -14.83
C GLU A 47 -10.54 12.64 -15.03
N LYS A 48 -9.74 13.59 -14.53
CA LYS A 48 -9.96 15.04 -14.68
C LYS A 48 -9.38 15.61 -15.98
N ARG A 49 -8.74 14.79 -16.83
CA ARG A 49 -8.07 15.21 -18.08
C ARG A 49 -6.92 16.20 -17.88
N TYR A 50 -6.26 16.18 -16.72
CA TYR A 50 -5.05 16.97 -16.47
C TYR A 50 -3.78 16.30 -17.02
N GLY A 51 -3.80 14.98 -17.21
CA GLY A 51 -2.66 14.24 -17.75
C GLY A 51 -3.01 12.84 -18.21
N GLU A 52 -2.03 12.18 -18.84
CA GLU A 52 -2.20 10.88 -19.49
C GLU A 52 -1.32 9.79 -18.87
N TYR A 53 -0.62 10.08 -17.78
CA TYR A 53 0.32 9.14 -17.14
C TYR A 53 -0.26 8.48 -15.89
N THR A 54 0.22 7.26 -15.64
CA THR A 54 -0.07 6.47 -14.44
C THR A 54 1.18 5.73 -13.98
N VAL A 55 1.09 5.14 -12.78
CA VAL A 55 2.12 4.27 -12.20
C VAL A 55 1.59 2.87 -11.98
N LEU A 56 2.49 1.91 -12.10
CA LEU A 56 2.27 0.51 -11.82
C LEU A 56 2.99 0.11 -10.53
N GLY A 57 2.27 0.26 -9.41
CA GLY A 57 2.86 0.08 -8.08
C GLY A 57 4.04 1.04 -7.89
N HIS A 58 5.18 0.51 -7.45
CA HIS A 58 6.46 1.22 -7.44
C HIS A 58 7.45 0.66 -8.47
N PHE A 59 6.95 -0.04 -9.51
CA PHE A 59 7.79 -0.80 -10.45
C PHE A 59 8.02 -0.09 -11.77
N SER A 60 7.04 0.67 -12.25
CA SER A 60 7.09 1.33 -13.56
C SER A 60 6.04 2.43 -13.66
N SER A 61 6.20 3.33 -14.62
CA SER A 61 5.25 4.36 -14.99
C SER A 61 5.07 4.42 -16.51
N GLY A 62 3.97 5.02 -16.97
CA GLY A 62 3.68 5.11 -18.40
C GLY A 62 2.28 5.65 -18.70
N SER A 63 1.92 5.63 -19.98
CA SER A 63 0.58 6.07 -20.43
C SER A 63 -0.53 5.24 -19.77
N ALA A 64 -1.53 5.93 -19.24
CA ALA A 64 -2.69 5.36 -18.58
C ALA A 64 -3.50 4.45 -19.52
N GLU A 65 -3.63 4.84 -20.80
CA GLU A 65 -4.29 4.03 -21.83
C GLU A 65 -3.55 2.71 -22.06
N LYS A 66 -2.21 2.77 -22.18
CA LYS A 66 -1.39 1.57 -22.43
C LYS A 66 -1.31 0.63 -21.23
N LEU A 67 -1.39 1.18 -20.02
CA LEU A 67 -1.18 0.44 -18.79
C LEU A 67 -2.47 0.04 -18.07
N GLU A 68 -3.65 0.36 -18.59
CA GLU A 68 -4.94 0.14 -17.93
C GLU A 68 -5.09 -1.30 -17.39
N ASN A 69 -4.95 -2.29 -18.27
CA ASN A 69 -5.07 -3.71 -17.92
C ASN A 69 -4.01 -4.17 -16.91
N LEU A 70 -2.78 -3.65 -17.02
CA LEU A 70 -1.69 -4.01 -16.11
C LEU A 70 -1.92 -3.43 -14.73
N VAL A 71 -2.36 -2.18 -14.65
CA VAL A 71 -2.62 -1.50 -13.38
C VAL A 71 -3.78 -2.17 -12.64
N GLU A 72 -4.81 -2.65 -13.32
CA GLU A 72 -5.87 -3.44 -12.69
C GLU A 72 -5.35 -4.75 -12.07
N LEU A 73 -4.38 -5.39 -12.72
CA LEU A 73 -3.83 -6.67 -12.27
C LEU A 73 -2.77 -6.52 -11.16
N ILE A 74 -1.78 -5.65 -11.36
CA ILE A 74 -0.56 -5.54 -10.55
C ILE A 74 -0.32 -4.15 -9.96
N GLY A 75 -1.27 -3.22 -10.08
CA GLY A 75 -1.19 -1.90 -9.47
C GLY A 75 -1.32 -1.87 -7.94
N GLY A 76 -0.96 -0.72 -7.38
CA GLY A 76 -1.06 -0.41 -5.97
C GLY A 76 -0.10 -1.18 -5.06
N CYS A 77 -0.48 -1.35 -3.80
CA CYS A 77 0.28 -2.15 -2.85
C CYS A 77 0.31 -3.63 -3.29
N GLY A 78 1.53 -4.11 -3.56
CA GLY A 78 1.81 -5.49 -3.96
C GLY A 78 2.04 -6.47 -2.80
N ALA A 79 2.08 -6.01 -1.54
CA ALA A 79 2.33 -6.88 -0.39
C ALA A 79 1.28 -8.02 -0.33
N GLY A 80 1.76 -9.27 -0.30
CA GLY A 80 0.93 -10.47 -0.31
C GLY A 80 0.18 -10.75 -1.61
N ARG A 81 0.29 -9.89 -2.64
CA ARG A 81 -0.36 -10.04 -3.96
C ARG A 81 0.64 -10.28 -5.08
N ALA A 82 1.73 -9.53 -5.06
CA ALA A 82 2.81 -9.56 -6.05
C ALA A 82 4.17 -9.89 -5.41
N TYR A 83 4.37 -9.55 -4.13
CA TYR A 83 5.63 -9.80 -3.43
C TYR A 83 5.45 -10.06 -1.93
N LEU A 84 6.51 -10.58 -1.32
CA LEU A 84 6.77 -10.62 0.12
C LEU A 84 8.27 -10.35 0.35
N GLY A 85 8.69 -10.14 1.60
CA GLY A 85 10.09 -9.94 1.96
C GLY A 85 10.76 -11.23 2.46
N ILE A 86 12.05 -11.41 2.16
CA ILE A 86 12.90 -12.46 2.74
C ILE A 86 14.10 -11.78 3.41
N GLN A 87 14.25 -11.99 4.71
CA GLN A 87 15.31 -11.43 5.53
C GLN A 87 16.62 -12.25 5.37
N PRO A 88 17.79 -11.67 5.70
CA PRO A 88 19.09 -12.36 5.52
C PRO A 88 19.21 -13.71 6.25
N ASP A 89 18.51 -13.88 7.37
CA ASP A 89 18.47 -15.12 8.14
C ASP A 89 17.58 -16.20 7.50
N GLY A 90 16.75 -15.84 6.52
CA GLY A 90 15.76 -16.68 5.85
C GLY A 90 14.33 -16.44 6.32
N GLY A 91 14.11 -15.59 7.33
CA GLY A 91 12.79 -15.21 7.80
C GLY A 91 11.97 -14.54 6.69
N ILE A 92 10.70 -14.91 6.57
CA ILE A 92 9.80 -14.37 5.56
C ILE A 92 8.92 -13.31 6.23
N THR A 93 8.76 -12.15 5.61
CA THR A 93 7.96 -11.02 6.09
C THR A 93 6.89 -10.64 5.06
N PRO A 94 5.74 -10.08 5.46
CA PRO A 94 4.66 -9.77 4.51
C PRO A 94 5.01 -8.62 3.55
N CYS A 95 5.97 -7.77 3.93
CA CYS A 95 6.44 -6.62 3.15
C CYS A 95 7.84 -6.23 3.65
N VAL A 96 8.70 -5.74 2.76
CA VAL A 96 10.05 -5.24 3.12
C VAL A 96 10.04 -4.10 4.14
N PHE A 97 8.93 -3.37 4.25
CA PHE A 97 8.73 -2.30 5.23
C PHE A 97 8.13 -2.79 6.57
N ILE A 98 7.93 -4.09 6.73
CA ILE A 98 7.42 -4.74 7.96
C ILE A 98 8.40 -5.83 8.40
N PRO A 99 9.63 -5.47 8.82
CA PRO A 99 10.70 -6.44 9.10
C PRO A 99 10.49 -7.24 10.40
N ASP A 100 9.61 -6.76 11.27
CA ASP A 100 9.32 -7.27 12.62
C ASP A 100 8.25 -8.38 12.63
N VAL A 101 7.54 -8.61 11.53
CA VAL A 101 6.50 -9.64 11.43
C VAL A 101 7.01 -10.81 10.60
N CYS A 102 7.55 -11.82 11.30
CA CYS A 102 7.94 -13.08 10.68
C CYS A 102 6.71 -13.97 10.44
N ILE A 103 6.46 -14.31 9.19
CA ILE A 103 5.32 -15.15 8.74
C ILE A 103 5.75 -16.55 8.29
N GLY A 104 7.02 -16.90 8.49
CA GLY A 104 7.60 -18.19 8.14
C GLY A 104 9.10 -18.08 7.90
N ASN A 105 9.73 -19.16 7.46
CA ASN A 105 11.14 -19.18 7.07
C ASN A 105 11.31 -20.00 5.79
N ILE A 106 12.18 -19.55 4.88
CA ILE A 106 12.47 -20.30 3.66
C ILE A 106 13.33 -21.55 3.93
N LYS A 107 14.07 -21.54 5.05
CA LYS A 107 14.85 -22.67 5.54
C LYS A 107 13.98 -23.53 6.45
N LYS A 108 13.85 -24.81 6.12
CA LYS A 108 13.28 -25.83 7.01
C LYS A 108 14.29 -26.96 7.11
N ASP A 109 14.66 -27.33 8.33
CA ASP A 109 15.66 -28.37 8.61
C ASP A 109 17.01 -28.13 7.90
N GLY A 110 17.40 -26.86 7.75
CA GLY A 110 18.64 -26.46 7.08
C GLY A 110 18.57 -26.40 5.55
N GLU A 111 17.43 -26.77 4.95
CA GLU A 111 17.26 -26.81 3.50
C GLU A 111 16.37 -25.69 2.97
N ILE A 112 16.73 -25.16 1.80
CA ILE A 112 15.94 -24.18 1.05
C ILE A 112 15.21 -24.91 -0.07
N LYS A 113 13.88 -24.99 0.05
CA LYS A 113 12.99 -25.64 -0.92
C LYS A 113 11.89 -24.68 -1.36
N LYS A 114 11.50 -24.73 -2.64
CA LYS A 114 10.44 -23.85 -3.18
C LYS A 114 9.11 -24.06 -2.45
N GLU A 115 8.87 -25.27 -1.97
CA GLU A 115 7.66 -25.68 -1.26
C GLU A 115 7.47 -24.89 0.04
N HIS A 116 8.56 -24.55 0.74
CA HIS A 116 8.49 -23.75 1.97
C HIS A 116 7.96 -22.35 1.70
N LEU A 117 8.46 -21.71 0.64
CA LEU A 117 8.00 -20.39 0.22
C LEU A 117 6.54 -20.45 -0.27
N LEU A 118 6.18 -21.47 -1.05
CA LEU A 118 4.82 -21.65 -1.56
C LEU A 118 3.80 -21.90 -0.44
N ASP A 119 4.19 -22.66 0.58
CA ASP A 119 3.37 -22.90 1.76
C ASP A 119 3.07 -21.59 2.49
N VAL A 120 4.11 -20.82 2.84
CA VAL A 120 3.93 -19.50 3.47
C VAL A 120 3.11 -18.56 2.60
N TRP A 121 3.38 -18.51 1.28
CA TRP A 121 2.62 -17.68 0.35
C TRP A 121 1.12 -18.02 0.35
N LYS A 122 0.75 -19.29 0.38
CA LYS A 122 -0.67 -19.71 0.30
C LYS A 122 -1.38 -19.66 1.65
N ASN A 123 -0.68 -20.09 2.71
CA ASN A 123 -1.30 -20.47 3.98
C ASN A 123 -1.02 -19.48 5.13
N SER A 124 -0.15 -18.49 4.94
CA SER A 124 0.05 -17.45 5.97
C SER A 124 -1.24 -16.68 6.26
N GLU A 125 -1.69 -16.72 7.52
CA GLU A 125 -2.85 -15.95 8.00
C GLU A 125 -2.68 -14.45 7.76
N VAL A 126 -1.48 -13.92 8.03
CA VAL A 126 -1.16 -12.50 7.78
C VAL A 126 -1.34 -12.14 6.32
N LEU A 127 -0.85 -12.97 5.39
CA LEU A 127 -1.04 -12.72 3.96
C LEU A 127 -2.51 -12.84 3.55
N GLN A 128 -3.26 -13.78 4.13
CA GLN A 128 -4.69 -13.90 3.91
C GLN A 128 -5.42 -12.63 4.39
N THR A 129 -5.13 -12.12 5.58
CA THR A 129 -5.68 -10.84 6.10
C THR A 129 -5.38 -9.68 5.16
N ILE A 130 -4.14 -9.57 4.67
CA ILE A 130 -3.72 -8.51 3.74
C ILE A 130 -4.49 -8.60 2.42
N ARG A 131 -4.70 -9.81 1.89
CA ARG A 131 -5.49 -10.04 0.67
C ARG A 131 -6.97 -9.71 0.89
N GLU A 132 -7.50 -10.10 2.04
CA GLU A 132 -8.90 -9.90 2.41
C GLU A 132 -9.28 -8.43 2.51
N ARG A 133 -8.35 -7.56 2.89
CA ARG A 133 -8.55 -6.09 2.98
C ARG A 133 -9.24 -5.50 1.75
N ARG A 134 -9.00 -6.04 0.56
CA ARG A 134 -9.62 -5.55 -0.69
C ARG A 134 -11.09 -5.91 -0.84
N ARG A 135 -11.58 -6.90 -0.08
CA ARG A 135 -13.01 -7.27 0.00
C ARG A 135 -13.81 -6.39 0.96
N HIS A 136 -13.13 -5.55 1.73
CA HIS A 136 -13.72 -4.59 2.66
C HIS A 136 -13.44 -3.14 2.26
N PRO A 137 -13.78 -2.71 1.02
CA PRO A 137 -13.43 -1.38 0.52
C PRO A 137 -14.05 -0.23 1.34
N GLU A 138 -15.14 -0.49 2.05
CA GLU A 138 -15.87 0.47 2.90
C GLU A 138 -15.05 1.04 4.05
N ILE A 139 -13.97 0.34 4.47
CA ILE A 139 -13.08 0.82 5.52
C ILE A 139 -12.27 2.04 5.05
N CYS A 140 -12.06 2.19 3.75
CA CYS A 140 -11.32 3.31 3.16
C CYS A 140 -12.31 4.41 2.74
N GLY A 141 -11.94 5.67 2.88
CA GLY A 141 -12.83 6.78 2.51
C GLY A 141 -13.14 6.88 1.01
N CYS A 142 -12.31 6.27 0.15
CA CYS A 142 -12.60 6.13 -1.28
C CYS A 142 -13.55 4.98 -1.63
N LYS A 143 -13.96 4.16 -0.66
CA LYS A 143 -14.88 3.02 -0.83
C LYS A 143 -14.49 2.11 -2.00
N GLY A 144 -13.20 1.83 -2.13
CA GLY A 144 -12.67 0.90 -3.14
C GLY A 144 -12.44 1.48 -4.54
N ARG A 145 -12.90 2.71 -4.83
CA ARG A 145 -12.82 3.33 -6.17
C ARG A 145 -11.42 3.27 -6.79
N TYR A 146 -10.38 3.36 -5.97
CA TYR A 146 -8.98 3.42 -6.41
C TYR A 146 -8.16 2.19 -5.97
N PHE A 147 -8.80 1.07 -5.66
CA PHE A 147 -8.07 -0.10 -5.15
C PHE A 147 -7.17 -0.72 -6.22
N SER A 148 -7.57 -0.75 -7.49
CA SER A 148 -6.72 -1.23 -8.59
C SER A 148 -5.36 -0.53 -8.62
N VAL A 149 -5.36 0.81 -8.53
CA VAL A 149 -4.15 1.64 -8.67
C VAL A 149 -3.39 1.89 -7.36
N CYS A 150 -4.04 1.74 -6.20
CA CYS A 150 -3.49 2.14 -4.89
C CYS A 150 -3.66 1.05 -3.82
N GLY A 151 -4.89 0.81 -3.37
CA GLY A 151 -5.21 -0.14 -2.30
C GLY A 151 -4.63 0.17 -0.91
N GLY A 152 -3.95 1.31 -0.74
CA GLY A 152 -3.33 1.76 0.52
C GLY A 152 -2.09 0.98 0.94
N CYS A 153 -1.15 1.63 1.63
CA CYS A 153 0.05 0.99 2.15
C CYS A 153 -0.24 0.16 3.41
N VAL A 154 -0.10 -1.17 3.29
CA VAL A 154 -0.27 -2.12 4.41
C VAL A 154 0.77 -1.88 5.50
N ALA A 155 2.00 -1.53 5.12
CA ALA A 155 3.05 -1.24 6.09
C ALA A 155 2.75 -0.01 6.94
N ARG A 156 2.15 1.05 6.36
CA ARG A 156 1.68 2.22 7.12
C ARG A 156 0.52 1.85 8.03
N SER A 157 -0.47 1.11 7.53
CA SER A 157 -1.59 0.62 8.36
C SER A 157 -1.08 -0.12 9.61
N TYR A 158 -0.13 -1.05 9.44
CA TYR A 158 0.46 -1.78 10.55
C TYR A 158 1.33 -0.91 11.46
N ALA A 159 2.18 -0.05 10.89
CA ALA A 159 3.09 0.79 11.67
C ALA A 159 2.37 1.78 12.60
N TYR A 160 1.25 2.34 12.15
CA TYR A 160 0.51 3.36 12.89
C TYR A 160 -0.57 2.78 13.81
N PHE A 161 -1.18 1.66 13.44
CA PHE A 161 -2.36 1.13 14.14
C PHE A 161 -2.17 -0.29 14.70
N GLY A 162 -1.02 -0.92 14.45
CA GLY A 162 -0.79 -2.33 14.81
C GLY A 162 -1.67 -3.32 14.04
N ASN A 163 -2.38 -2.87 13.00
CA ASN A 163 -3.36 -3.67 12.27
C ASN A 163 -3.20 -3.53 10.74
N PHE A 164 -3.14 -4.65 10.04
CA PHE A 164 -3.00 -4.72 8.59
C PHE A 164 -4.23 -4.24 7.82
N THR A 165 -5.41 -4.23 8.45
CA THR A 165 -6.68 -3.86 7.80
C THR A 165 -7.02 -2.38 7.95
N SER A 166 -6.31 -1.61 8.78
CA SER A 166 -6.61 -0.20 8.96
C SER A 166 -6.46 0.61 7.67
N PRO A 167 -7.21 1.71 7.50
CA PRO A 167 -7.02 2.63 6.37
C PRO A 167 -5.61 3.22 6.40
N ASP A 168 -5.05 3.54 5.22
CA ASP A 168 -3.74 4.19 5.16
C ASP A 168 -3.83 5.63 5.73
N PRO A 169 -3.06 5.97 6.77
CA PRO A 169 -3.13 7.28 7.41
C PRO A 169 -2.60 8.42 6.57
N GLY A 170 -1.80 8.13 5.52
CA GLY A 170 -1.28 9.16 4.63
C GLY A 170 -2.21 9.53 3.48
N CYS A 171 -3.42 8.97 3.42
CA CYS A 171 -4.37 9.24 2.34
C CYS A 171 -5.36 10.34 2.76
N ILE A 172 -5.41 11.45 2.02
CA ILE A 172 -6.35 12.56 2.28
C ILE A 172 -7.81 12.10 2.33
N LEU A 173 -8.18 11.07 1.55
CA LEU A 173 -9.53 10.54 1.51
C LEU A 173 -9.91 9.78 2.80
N ASN A 174 -8.95 9.38 3.62
CA ASN A 174 -9.20 8.62 4.86
C ASN A 174 -9.37 9.50 6.10
N GLN A 175 -9.12 10.82 6.03
CA GLN A 175 -9.14 11.72 7.19
C GLN A 175 -10.40 11.55 8.06
N LYS A 176 -11.59 11.70 7.46
CA LYS A 176 -12.87 11.56 8.18
C LYS A 176 -13.05 10.19 8.85
N VAL A 177 -12.59 9.12 8.18
CA VAL A 177 -12.71 7.76 8.72
C VAL A 177 -11.77 7.59 9.91
N LEU A 178 -10.57 8.14 9.83
CA LEU A 178 -9.57 8.07 10.90
C LEU A 178 -9.96 8.93 12.11
N GLU A 179 -10.52 10.13 11.89
CA GLU A 179 -11.10 10.96 12.95
C GLU A 179 -12.25 10.25 13.69
N THR A 180 -13.12 9.57 12.94
CA THR A 180 -14.23 8.79 13.50
C THR A 180 -13.73 7.56 14.28
N ALA A 181 -12.71 6.87 13.79
CA ALA A 181 -12.11 5.72 14.47
C ALA A 181 -11.43 6.15 15.79
N THR A 182 -10.67 7.25 15.78
CA THR A 182 -9.99 7.77 16.98
C THR A 182 -10.99 8.25 18.04
N SER A 183 -12.06 8.93 17.64
CA SER A 183 -13.11 9.37 18.57
C SER A 183 -13.90 8.21 19.20
N THR A 184 -13.98 7.06 18.52
CA THR A 184 -14.60 5.84 19.05
C THR A 184 -13.69 5.11 20.04
N LEU A 185 -12.38 5.06 19.76
CA LEU A 185 -11.38 4.47 20.67
C LEU A 185 -11.22 5.26 21.98
N VAL A 186 -11.29 6.60 21.93
CA VAL A 186 -11.26 7.44 23.14
C VAL A 186 -12.50 7.21 24.02
N LYS A 187 -13.67 6.96 23.44
CA LYS A 187 -14.89 6.67 24.22
C LYS A 187 -14.91 5.27 24.86
N SER A 188 -14.26 4.28 24.24
CA SER A 188 -14.13 2.92 24.79
C SER A 188 -13.14 2.81 25.94
N SER A 189 -12.35 3.85 26.21
CA SER A 189 -11.31 3.88 27.25
C SER A 189 -11.79 4.44 28.59
N TYR A 190 -13.07 4.82 28.67
CA TYR A 190 -13.74 5.42 29.85
C TYR A 190 -14.90 4.57 30.40
N HIS A 191 -14.99 3.31 29.99
CA HIS A 191 -15.88 2.29 30.56
C HIS A 191 -15.07 1.03 30.86
#